data_AF-D6K2H4-F1
#
_entry.id   AF-D6K2H4-F1
#
_cell.length_a   1.000
_cell.length_b   1.000
_cell.length_c   1.000
_cell.angle_alpha   90.00
_cell.angle_beta   90.00
_cell.angle_gamma   90.00
#
_symmetry.space_group_name_H-M   'P 1'
#
loop_
_entity.id
_entity.type
_entity.pdbx_description
1 polymer ?
#
loop_
_entity_poly.entity_id
_entity_poly.type
_entity_poly.pdbx_seq_one_letter_code
_entity_poly.pdbx_strand_id
1 'polypeptide(L)'
;MEGAHGLFVPMATAPYDHDEPLAGSAPGVLWALLTPLLALLDRIGLLTAPPDALEAAADRLDLVAERCGPAVATYNNPAKTLAAELADGLPVIWTEGAAAGPAGRRFAAVLAELSGVPAAVAELPEALAAHDALLAGPLAASADPDDFFRDRVSEPPALHARVVLLRDRPLGGLTAAPAARDLALGHDTPISELEPEPGGEIEALAELIAVTDFTAVYLALASRA
;
A
#
# COMPACT_ATOMS: atom_id res chain seq x y z
N MET A 1 4.32 33.22 17.25
CA MET A 1 4.53 31.76 17.39
C MET A 1 5.45 31.35 16.26
N GLU A 2 6.67 30.98 16.63
CA GLU A 2 7.79 30.75 15.73
C GLU A 2 7.77 29.26 15.36
N GLY A 3 7.27 28.94 14.17
CA GLY A 3 7.21 27.56 13.67
C GLY A 3 8.58 27.13 13.20
N ALA A 4 9.22 26.22 13.93
CA ALA A 4 10.45 25.59 13.49
C ALA A 4 10.13 24.65 12.30
N HIS A 5 10.45 25.07 11.09
CA HIS A 5 10.39 24.22 9.89
C HIS A 5 11.76 23.55 9.71
N GLY A 6 11.94 22.38 10.33
CA GLY A 6 13.14 21.55 10.14
C GLY A 6 12.94 20.56 9.00
N LEU A 7 13.81 20.61 7.99
CA LEU A 7 13.94 19.57 6.97
C LEU A 7 14.72 18.40 7.58
N PHE A 8 14.14 17.20 7.61
CA PHE A 8 14.87 15.99 8.01
C PHE A 8 15.84 15.59 6.90
N VAL A 9 17.10 16.02 7.04
CA VAL A 9 18.21 15.50 6.25
C VAL A 9 18.91 14.47 7.13
N PRO A 10 19.01 13.19 6.71
CA PRO A 10 19.82 12.23 7.45
C PRO A 10 21.28 12.68 7.39
N MET A 11 21.78 13.17 8.52
CA MET A 11 23.18 13.56 8.68
C MET A 11 24.02 12.30 8.87
N ALA A 12 25.31 12.36 8.50
CA ALA A 12 26.25 11.29 8.78
C ALA A 12 26.30 11.04 10.31
N THR A 13 25.94 9.83 10.72
CA THR A 13 25.90 9.44 12.14
C THR A 13 27.30 9.19 12.68
N ALA A 14 27.51 9.49 13.96
CA ALA A 14 28.76 9.19 14.64
C ALA A 14 28.93 7.66 14.79
N PRO A 15 30.16 7.12 14.81
CA PRO A 15 30.42 5.67 14.87
C PRO A 15 29.89 4.95 16.12
N TYR A 16 29.25 5.65 17.07
CA TYR A 16 28.63 5.10 18.27
C TYR A 16 27.14 5.47 18.44
N ASP A 17 26.51 6.14 17.46
CA ASP A 17 25.06 6.25 17.43
C ASP A 17 24.48 4.90 17.00
N HIS A 18 23.87 4.20 17.96
CA HIS A 18 22.98 3.07 17.69
C HIS A 18 21.56 3.57 17.40
N ASP A 19 21.44 4.64 16.63
CA ASP A 19 20.17 4.94 15.99
C ASP A 19 20.01 3.88 14.90
N GLU A 20 19.04 2.97 15.07
CA GLU A 20 18.53 2.20 13.93
C GLU A 20 18.25 3.22 12.83
N PRO A 21 18.88 3.08 11.64
CA PRO A 21 18.66 4.03 10.57
C PRO A 21 17.16 4.07 10.32
N LEU A 22 16.56 5.27 10.45
CA LEU A 22 15.15 5.47 10.11
C LEU A 22 14.96 4.93 8.71
N ALA A 23 14.07 3.94 8.59
CA ALA A 23 13.68 3.40 7.29
C ALA A 23 13.37 4.59 6.37
N GLY A 24 14.00 4.64 5.19
CA GLY A 24 13.80 5.71 4.23
C GLY A 24 12.34 5.86 3.81
N SER A 25 11.57 4.77 3.90
CA SER A 25 10.12 4.74 3.67
C SER A 25 9.27 4.81 4.95
N ALA A 26 9.85 5.15 6.11
CA ALA A 26 9.11 5.29 7.36
C ALA A 26 7.91 6.25 7.20
N PRO A 27 6.68 5.82 7.54
CA PRO A 27 5.45 6.58 7.27
C PRO A 27 5.47 8.05 7.73
N GLY A 28 6.08 8.32 8.90
CA GLY A 28 6.15 9.68 9.46
C GLY A 28 7.08 10.64 8.70
N VAL A 29 8.13 10.14 8.04
CA VAL A 29 9.10 10.99 7.32
C VAL A 29 8.51 11.51 6.00
N LEU A 30 7.63 10.72 5.37
CA LEU A 30 7.01 11.08 4.11
C LEU A 30 6.24 12.40 4.21
N TRP A 31 5.31 12.51 5.15
CA TRP A 31 4.41 13.67 5.26
C TRP A 31 5.15 14.96 5.64
N ALA A 32 6.24 14.84 6.41
CA ALA A 32 7.10 15.97 6.73
C ALA A 32 7.77 16.60 5.49
N LEU A 33 8.01 15.80 4.44
CA LEU A 33 8.59 16.27 3.17
C LEU A 33 7.53 16.56 2.11
N LEU A 34 6.49 15.73 2.04
CA LEU A 34 5.45 15.79 1.01
C LEU A 34 4.59 17.04 1.17
N THR A 35 4.11 17.35 2.38
CA THR A 35 3.24 18.51 2.62
C THR A 35 3.87 19.85 2.22
N PRO A 36 5.11 20.20 2.64
CA PRO A 36 5.73 21.43 2.17
C PRO A 36 6.06 21.42 0.67
N LEU A 37 6.34 20.24 0.08
CA LEU A 37 6.52 20.12 -1.38
C LEU A 37 5.23 20.43 -2.13
N LEU A 38 4.08 19.87 -1.71
CA LEU A 38 2.77 20.14 -2.29
C LEU A 38 2.44 21.64 -2.23
N ALA A 39 2.63 22.26 -1.06
CA ALA A 39 2.41 23.69 -0.89
C ALA A 39 3.34 24.55 -1.78
N LEU A 40 4.59 24.13 -1.99
CA LEU A 40 5.51 24.80 -2.89
C LEU A 40 5.06 24.67 -4.35
N LEU A 41 4.71 23.46 -4.78
CA LEU A 41 4.29 23.16 -6.15
C LEU A 41 2.99 23.88 -6.53
N ASP A 42 2.05 24.03 -5.58
CA ASP A 42 0.85 24.86 -5.73
C ASP A 42 1.21 26.34 -5.95
N ARG A 43 2.07 26.89 -5.08
CA ARG A 43 2.50 28.30 -5.17
C ARG A 43 3.21 28.67 -6.48
N ILE A 44 3.87 27.71 -7.12
CA ILE A 44 4.54 27.92 -8.42
C ILE A 44 3.67 27.47 -9.61
N GLY A 45 2.44 27.01 -9.36
CA GLY A 45 1.45 26.66 -10.39
C GLY A 45 1.72 25.36 -11.13
N LEU A 46 2.44 24.41 -10.52
CA LEU A 46 2.70 23.09 -11.11
C LEU A 46 1.61 22.05 -10.78
N LEU A 47 0.86 22.26 -9.70
CA LEU A 47 -0.31 21.46 -9.33
C LEU A 47 -1.31 22.34 -8.56
N THR A 48 -2.48 21.79 -8.23
CA THR A 48 -3.48 22.44 -7.38
C THR A 48 -3.50 21.73 -6.02
N ALA A 49 -2.95 22.37 -4.99
CA ALA A 49 -2.98 21.93 -3.60
C ALA A 49 -3.20 23.14 -2.67
N PRO A 50 -4.38 23.78 -2.77
CA PRO A 50 -4.69 24.92 -1.92
C PRO A 50 -4.73 24.49 -0.44
N PRO A 51 -4.59 25.43 0.51
CA PRO A 51 -4.47 25.10 1.94
C PRO A 51 -5.63 24.25 2.50
N ASP A 52 -6.85 24.47 1.99
CA ASP A 52 -8.04 23.69 2.35
C ASP A 52 -7.96 22.24 1.87
N ALA A 53 -7.35 21.96 0.71
CA ALA A 53 -7.11 20.60 0.26
C ALA A 53 -6.07 19.87 1.12
N LEU A 54 -5.06 20.59 1.62
CA LEU A 54 -4.07 20.03 2.55
C LEU A 54 -4.67 19.77 3.94
N GLU A 55 -5.55 20.66 4.41
CA GLU A 55 -6.30 20.48 5.66
C GLU A 55 -7.25 19.28 5.56
N ALA A 56 -8.00 19.16 4.46
CA ALA A 56 -8.86 17.99 4.21
C ALA A 56 -8.07 16.68 4.15
N ALA A 57 -6.86 16.70 3.55
CA ALA A 57 -5.98 15.54 3.56
C ALA A 57 -5.49 15.18 4.97
N ALA A 58 -5.19 16.18 5.82
CA ALA A 58 -4.85 15.93 7.21
C ALA A 58 -6.02 15.31 8.00
N ASP A 59 -7.23 15.85 7.85
CA ASP A 59 -8.44 15.28 8.45
C ASP A 59 -8.66 13.83 7.97
N ARG A 60 -8.41 13.55 6.69
CA ARG A 60 -8.49 12.19 6.14
C ARG A 60 -7.48 11.25 6.79
N LEU A 61 -6.24 11.71 7.00
CA LEU A 61 -5.20 10.91 7.67
C LEU A 61 -5.58 10.58 9.11
N ASP A 62 -6.15 11.53 9.84
CA ASP A 62 -6.61 11.33 11.22
C ASP A 62 -7.73 10.27 11.27
N LEU A 63 -8.72 10.36 10.37
CA LEU A 63 -9.79 9.36 10.26
C LEU A 63 -9.25 7.96 9.95
N VAL A 64 -8.27 7.85 9.06
CA VAL A 64 -7.62 6.57 8.77
C VAL A 64 -6.84 6.07 9.98
N ALA A 65 -6.14 6.94 10.72
CA ALA A 65 -5.40 6.57 11.92
C ALA A 65 -6.34 6.04 13.02
N GLU A 66 -7.52 6.64 13.19
CA GLU A 66 -8.54 6.16 14.13
C GLU A 66 -9.04 4.75 13.74
N ARG A 67 -9.31 4.52 12.45
CA ARG A 67 -9.82 3.22 11.93
C ARG A 67 -8.76 2.13 11.92
N CYS A 68 -7.51 2.48 11.60
CA CYS A 68 -6.39 1.57 11.47
C CYS A 68 -5.57 1.43 12.76
N GLY A 69 -5.91 2.16 13.81
CA GLY A 69 -5.14 2.20 15.06
C GLY A 69 -5.00 0.84 15.76
N PRO A 70 -3.94 0.65 16.58
CA PRO A 70 -3.62 -0.64 17.20
C PRO A 70 -4.68 -1.13 18.18
N ALA A 71 -5.43 -0.22 18.80
CA ALA A 71 -6.54 -0.53 19.71
C ALA A 71 -7.80 -1.03 18.99
N VAL A 72 -7.92 -0.81 17.68
CA VAL A 72 -9.06 -1.30 16.89
C VAL A 72 -8.93 -2.80 16.65
N ALA A 73 -9.99 -3.55 16.94
CA ALA A 73 -10.02 -5.00 16.72
C ALA A 73 -9.86 -5.34 15.24
N THR A 74 -9.20 -6.47 14.93
CA THR A 74 -8.84 -6.88 13.56
C THR A 74 -9.99 -6.81 12.57
N TYR A 75 -11.17 -7.33 12.93
CA TYR A 75 -12.34 -7.37 12.04
C TYR A 75 -12.89 -5.98 11.64
N ASN A 76 -12.56 -4.93 12.40
CA ASN A 76 -12.95 -3.54 12.11
C ASN A 76 -11.77 -2.71 11.59
N ASN A 77 -10.58 -3.30 11.45
CA ASN A 77 -9.37 -2.60 11.10
C ASN A 77 -8.91 -3.07 9.70
N PRO A 78 -9.11 -2.25 8.64
CA PRO A 78 -8.82 -2.67 7.28
C PRO A 78 -7.33 -3.01 7.07
N ALA A 79 -6.44 -2.28 7.75
CA ALA A 79 -5.00 -2.54 7.64
C ALA A 79 -4.57 -3.86 8.32
N LYS A 80 -5.15 -4.21 9.48
CA LYS A 80 -4.88 -5.52 10.10
C LYS A 80 -5.45 -6.67 9.28
N THR A 81 -6.64 -6.50 8.72
CA THR A 81 -7.25 -7.48 7.83
C THR A 81 -6.36 -7.70 6.60
N LEU A 82 -5.96 -6.63 5.92
CA LEU A 82 -5.09 -6.73 4.75
C LEU A 82 -3.71 -7.31 5.11
N ALA A 83 -3.15 -6.98 6.27
CA ALA A 83 -1.88 -7.55 6.71
C ALA A 83 -1.98 -9.06 6.94
N ALA A 84 -3.05 -9.53 7.59
CA ALA A 84 -3.29 -10.96 7.79
C ALA A 84 -3.48 -11.69 6.46
N GLU A 85 -4.17 -11.05 5.51
CA GLU A 85 -4.37 -11.56 4.16
C GLU A 85 -3.08 -11.67 3.33
N LEU A 86 -2.08 -10.83 3.62
CA LEU A 86 -0.78 -10.82 2.94
C LEU A 86 0.29 -11.67 3.64
N ALA A 87 0.04 -12.19 4.84
CA ALA A 87 1.04 -12.90 5.64
C ALA A 87 1.65 -14.12 4.92
N ASP A 88 0.85 -14.83 4.12
CA ASP A 88 1.26 -16.06 3.43
C ASP A 88 1.25 -15.94 1.90
N GLY A 89 1.26 -14.71 1.37
CA GLY A 89 1.10 -14.44 -0.06
C GLY A 89 2.15 -13.51 -0.63
N LEU A 90 2.43 -13.66 -1.93
CA LEU A 90 3.17 -12.67 -2.72
C LEU A 90 2.20 -11.56 -3.15
N PRO A 91 2.35 -10.31 -2.67
CA PRO A 91 1.51 -9.20 -3.09
C PRO A 91 1.72 -8.87 -4.57
N VAL A 92 0.64 -8.89 -5.34
CA VAL A 92 0.56 -8.38 -6.71
C VAL A 92 -0.31 -7.14 -6.69
N ILE A 93 0.32 -5.97 -6.66
CA ILE A 93 -0.35 -4.69 -6.49
C ILE A 93 -0.75 -4.15 -7.86
N TRP A 94 -2.06 -4.05 -8.09
CA TRP A 94 -2.64 -3.43 -9.28
C TRP A 94 -3.18 -2.06 -8.91
N THR A 95 -2.95 -1.06 -9.77
CA THR A 95 -3.35 0.31 -9.48
C THR A 95 -4.16 0.90 -10.64
N GLU A 96 -5.24 1.62 -10.33
CA GLU A 96 -6.06 2.36 -11.31
C GLU A 96 -6.41 3.74 -10.75
N GLY A 97 -5.89 4.79 -11.40
CA GLY A 97 -6.14 6.19 -11.01
C GLY A 97 -4.85 6.96 -10.68
N ALA A 98 -4.98 8.27 -10.48
CA ALA A 98 -3.85 9.19 -10.39
C ALA A 98 -3.09 9.06 -9.06
N ALA A 99 -3.81 8.85 -7.97
CA ALA A 99 -3.25 8.63 -6.64
C ALA A 99 -2.81 7.17 -6.41
N ALA A 100 -3.50 6.20 -7.00
CA ALA A 100 -3.25 4.78 -6.78
C ALA A 100 -1.89 4.33 -7.30
N GLY A 101 -1.45 4.79 -8.47
CA GLY A 101 -0.16 4.41 -9.05
C GLY A 101 1.04 4.71 -8.13
N PRO A 102 1.23 5.98 -7.70
CA PRO A 102 2.24 6.34 -6.72
C PRO A 102 2.08 5.61 -5.37
N ALA A 103 0.85 5.47 -4.87
CA ALA A 103 0.59 4.77 -3.61
C ALA A 103 0.99 3.28 -3.68
N GLY A 104 0.71 2.58 -4.80
CA GLY A 104 1.08 1.18 -4.98
C GLY A 104 2.59 0.95 -5.06
N ARG A 105 3.33 1.84 -5.77
CA ARG A 105 4.79 1.80 -5.79
C ARG A 105 5.38 2.02 -4.40
N ARG A 106 4.83 2.98 -3.66
CA ARG A 106 5.23 3.22 -2.27
C ARG A 106 4.96 1.99 -1.41
N PHE A 107 3.76 1.41 -1.51
CA PHE A 107 3.40 0.24 -0.70
C PHE A 107 4.36 -0.92 -0.92
N ALA A 108 4.73 -1.22 -2.17
CA ALA A 108 5.76 -2.22 -2.45
C ALA A 108 7.12 -1.91 -1.82
N ALA A 109 7.56 -0.64 -1.88
CA ALA A 109 8.81 -0.22 -1.24
C ALA A 109 8.76 -0.38 0.29
N VAL A 110 7.64 0.01 0.93
CA VAL A 110 7.44 -0.11 2.37
C VAL A 110 7.35 -1.57 2.82
N LEU A 111 6.68 -2.43 2.04
CA LEU A 111 6.64 -3.87 2.29
C LEU A 111 8.05 -4.48 2.28
N ALA A 112 8.83 -4.18 1.24
CA ALA A 112 10.21 -4.66 1.13
C ALA A 112 11.09 -4.17 2.28
N GLU A 113 10.95 -2.90 2.67
CA GLU A 113 11.79 -2.28 3.69
C GLU A 113 11.41 -2.69 5.13
N LEU A 114 10.11 -2.74 5.47
CA LEU A 114 9.66 -3.02 6.84
C LEU A 114 9.49 -4.51 7.13
N SER A 115 9.00 -5.26 6.15
CA SER A 115 8.62 -6.67 6.32
C SER A 115 9.48 -7.65 5.53
N GLY A 116 10.39 -7.16 4.66
CA GLY A 116 11.19 -8.01 3.78
C GLY A 116 10.39 -8.71 2.68
N VAL A 117 9.11 -8.33 2.51
CA VAL A 117 8.19 -8.96 1.57
C VAL A 117 8.34 -8.31 0.19
N PRO A 118 8.73 -9.05 -0.86
CA PRO A 118 8.74 -8.52 -2.21
C PRO A 118 7.31 -8.34 -2.72
N ALA A 119 7.08 -7.38 -3.62
CA ALA A 119 5.79 -7.19 -4.27
C ALA A 119 5.99 -6.84 -5.76
N ALA A 120 5.09 -7.34 -6.61
CA ALA A 120 4.99 -6.91 -8.01
C ALA A 120 3.99 -5.76 -8.12
N VAL A 121 4.29 -4.73 -8.91
CA VAL A 121 3.42 -3.55 -9.08
C VAL A 121 3.22 -3.26 -10.55
N ALA A 122 1.97 -3.08 -10.99
CA ALA A 122 1.65 -2.60 -12.33
C ALA A 122 0.36 -1.79 -12.36
N GLU A 123 0.30 -0.83 -13.29
CA GLU A 123 -0.89 -0.01 -13.54
C GLU A 123 -1.85 -0.74 -14.49
N LEU A 124 -3.16 -0.57 -14.26
CA LEU A 124 -4.19 -1.08 -15.15
C LEU A 124 -4.39 -0.13 -16.35
N PRO A 125 -4.66 -0.65 -17.56
CA PRO A 125 -4.92 -2.06 -17.90
C PRO A 125 -3.69 -2.94 -18.17
N GLU A 126 -2.49 -2.38 -18.26
CA GLU A 126 -1.27 -3.09 -18.66
C GLU A 126 -0.93 -4.26 -17.72
N ALA A 127 -1.28 -4.13 -16.44
CA ALA A 127 -1.12 -5.18 -15.43
C ALA A 127 -1.79 -6.50 -15.82
N LEU A 128 -2.90 -6.45 -16.56
CA LEU A 128 -3.63 -7.66 -16.98
C LEU A 128 -2.77 -8.55 -17.88
N ALA A 129 -2.11 -7.94 -18.87
CA ALA A 129 -1.22 -8.66 -19.77
C ALA A 129 0.12 -9.00 -19.09
N ALA A 130 0.64 -8.11 -18.25
CA ALA A 130 1.92 -8.28 -17.59
C ALA A 130 1.92 -9.43 -16.56
N HIS A 131 0.78 -9.66 -15.90
CA HIS A 131 0.66 -10.62 -14.80
C HIS A 131 -0.18 -11.85 -15.10
N ASP A 132 -0.81 -11.99 -16.28
CA ASP A 132 -1.58 -13.20 -16.62
C ASP A 132 -0.76 -14.49 -16.48
N ALA A 133 0.43 -14.55 -17.08
CA ALA A 133 1.31 -15.71 -16.97
C ALA A 133 1.84 -15.93 -15.54
N LEU A 134 1.93 -14.86 -14.73
CA LEU A 134 2.31 -14.94 -13.32
C LEU A 134 1.20 -15.60 -12.50
N LEU A 135 -0.06 -15.24 -12.76
CA LEU A 135 -1.23 -15.79 -12.09
C LEU A 135 -1.58 -17.21 -12.55
N ALA A 136 -1.23 -17.58 -13.78
CA ALA A 136 -1.36 -18.95 -14.29
C ALA A 136 -0.18 -19.87 -13.92
N GLY A 137 0.87 -19.30 -13.32
CA GLY A 137 2.17 -19.94 -13.12
C GLY A 137 2.33 -20.61 -11.75
N PRO A 138 3.58 -20.78 -11.28
CA PRO A 138 3.88 -21.42 -9.99
C PRO A 138 3.32 -20.70 -8.75
N LEU A 139 2.84 -19.47 -8.92
CA LEU A 139 2.23 -18.67 -7.86
C LEU A 139 0.69 -18.80 -7.85
N ALA A 140 0.10 -19.55 -8.79
CA ALA A 140 -1.33 -19.80 -8.83
C ALA A 140 -1.76 -20.58 -7.58
N ALA A 141 -2.91 -20.25 -7.00
CA ALA A 141 -3.47 -20.99 -5.87
C ALA A 141 -3.72 -22.49 -6.19
N SER A 142 -3.84 -22.82 -7.47
CA SER A 142 -4.04 -24.18 -8.00
C SER A 142 -2.75 -24.83 -8.52
N ALA A 143 -1.58 -24.21 -8.34
CA ALA A 143 -0.31 -24.71 -8.87
C ALA A 143 0.09 -26.09 -8.32
N ASP A 144 -0.45 -26.47 -7.16
CA ASP A 144 -0.22 -27.77 -6.51
C ASP A 144 -1.54 -28.55 -6.37
N PRO A 145 -1.85 -29.47 -7.31
CA PRO A 145 -3.10 -30.23 -7.29
C PRO A 145 -3.23 -31.21 -6.11
N ASP A 146 -2.12 -31.51 -5.42
CA ASP A 146 -2.12 -32.38 -4.24
C ASP A 146 -2.26 -31.58 -2.92
N ASP A 147 -2.29 -30.25 -2.96
CA ASP A 147 -2.27 -29.38 -1.76
C ASP A 147 -3.46 -29.58 -0.82
N PHE A 148 -4.61 -29.99 -1.34
CA PHE A 148 -5.79 -30.33 -0.52
C PHE A 148 -5.56 -31.58 0.36
N PHE A 149 -4.69 -32.50 -0.07
CA PHE A 149 -4.40 -33.76 0.62
C PHE A 149 -3.06 -33.73 1.37
N ARG A 150 -2.31 -32.63 1.31
CA ARG A 150 -0.98 -32.51 1.94
C ARG A 150 -1.08 -32.29 3.45
N ASP A 151 -0.21 -32.99 4.18
CA ASP A 151 -0.01 -32.79 5.61
C ASP A 151 0.93 -31.59 5.84
N ARG A 152 0.33 -30.40 6.01
CA ARG A 152 1.05 -29.12 6.13
C ARG A 152 1.71 -28.88 7.49
N VAL A 153 1.70 -29.86 8.41
CA VAL A 153 2.29 -29.69 9.75
C VAL A 153 3.81 -29.56 9.69
N SER A 154 4.46 -30.08 8.64
CA SER A 154 5.93 -30.20 8.55
C SER A 154 6.56 -29.42 7.40
N GLU A 155 5.77 -28.83 6.50
CA GLU A 155 6.23 -28.17 5.27
C GLU A 155 5.99 -26.66 5.34
N PRO A 156 6.92 -25.82 4.85
CA PRO A 156 6.67 -24.39 4.72
C PRO A 156 5.52 -24.13 3.75
N PRO A 157 4.63 -23.16 4.02
CA PRO A 157 3.50 -22.86 3.15
C PRO A 157 3.99 -22.47 1.75
N ALA A 158 3.31 -23.00 0.73
CA ALA A 158 3.57 -22.60 -0.65
C ALA A 158 3.18 -21.12 -0.83
N LEU A 159 4.06 -20.36 -1.47
CA LEU A 159 3.85 -18.94 -1.72
C LEU A 159 2.89 -18.78 -2.92
N HIS A 160 1.75 -18.16 -2.69
CA HIS A 160 0.76 -17.89 -3.74
C HIS A 160 0.62 -16.40 -4.01
N ALA A 161 0.28 -16.02 -5.25
CA ALA A 161 -0.05 -14.64 -5.57
C ALA A 161 -1.33 -14.22 -4.84
N ARG A 162 -1.33 -12.98 -4.34
CA ARG A 162 -2.53 -12.31 -3.86
C ARG A 162 -2.62 -10.93 -4.49
N VAL A 163 -3.71 -10.64 -5.17
CA VAL A 163 -3.92 -9.33 -5.79
C VAL A 163 -4.34 -8.32 -4.72
N VAL A 164 -3.70 -7.15 -4.73
CA VAL A 164 -4.15 -5.96 -3.99
C VAL A 164 -4.44 -4.87 -5.00
N LEU A 165 -5.71 -4.52 -5.16
CA LEU A 165 -6.17 -3.57 -6.14
C LEU A 165 -6.42 -2.21 -5.47
N LEU A 166 -5.54 -1.24 -5.72
CA LEU A 166 -5.67 0.15 -5.24
C LEU A 166 -6.31 1.01 -6.32
N ARG A 167 -7.37 1.74 -5.97
CA ARG A 167 -8.14 2.49 -6.98
C ARG A 167 -8.63 3.81 -6.45
N ASP A 168 -8.29 4.90 -7.13
CA ASP A 168 -8.84 6.24 -6.90
C ASP A 168 -9.54 6.71 -8.17
N ARG A 169 -10.83 6.40 -8.29
CA ARG A 169 -11.54 6.66 -9.54
C ARG A 169 -12.07 8.12 -9.57
N PRO A 170 -11.76 8.91 -10.60
CA PRO A 170 -12.58 10.07 -10.94
C PRO A 170 -13.88 9.62 -11.64
N LEU A 171 -15.01 10.20 -11.25
CA LEU A 171 -16.34 9.87 -11.80
C LEU A 171 -16.36 9.96 -13.34
N GLY A 172 -16.70 8.86 -14.04
CA GLY A 172 -17.09 8.88 -15.46
C GLY A 172 -16.09 8.35 -16.51
N GLY A 173 -14.92 7.86 -16.11
CA GLY A 173 -13.93 7.25 -17.01
C GLY A 173 -14.16 5.76 -17.32
N LEU A 174 -13.56 5.26 -18.41
CA LEU A 174 -13.42 3.81 -18.65
C LEU A 174 -12.58 3.18 -17.55
N THR A 175 -12.90 1.95 -17.18
CA THR A 175 -12.24 1.21 -16.09
C THR A 175 -11.91 -0.20 -16.51
N ALA A 176 -10.72 -0.65 -16.13
CA ALA A 176 -10.26 -2.01 -16.31
C ALA A 176 -10.53 -2.90 -15.08
N ALA A 177 -11.05 -2.33 -13.98
CA ALA A 177 -11.29 -3.07 -12.74
C ALA A 177 -12.23 -4.29 -12.89
N PRO A 178 -13.31 -4.26 -13.69
CA PRO A 178 -14.09 -5.47 -13.95
C PRO A 178 -13.23 -6.57 -14.60
N ALA A 179 -12.43 -6.24 -15.62
CA ALA A 179 -11.53 -7.19 -16.27
C ALA A 179 -10.43 -7.70 -15.33
N ALA A 180 -9.96 -6.86 -14.41
CA ALA A 180 -9.02 -7.25 -13.36
C ALA A 180 -9.63 -8.31 -12.42
N ARG A 181 -10.88 -8.09 -11.97
CA ARG A 181 -11.60 -9.07 -11.15
C ARG A 181 -11.84 -10.37 -11.91
N ASP A 182 -12.24 -10.28 -13.17
CA ASP A 182 -12.48 -11.45 -14.03
C ASP A 182 -11.18 -12.26 -14.24
N LEU A 183 -10.04 -11.58 -14.43
CA LEU A 183 -8.74 -12.23 -14.56
C LEU A 183 -8.31 -12.93 -13.27
N ALA A 184 -8.42 -12.23 -12.13
CA ALA A 184 -8.08 -12.81 -10.83
C ALA A 184 -8.98 -14.03 -10.51
N LEU A 185 -10.28 -13.91 -10.75
CA LEU A 185 -11.24 -15.01 -10.59
C LEU A 185 -10.94 -16.18 -11.54
N GLY A 186 -10.57 -15.91 -12.79
CA GLY A 186 -10.23 -16.93 -13.77
C GLY A 186 -9.02 -17.79 -13.40
N HIS A 187 -8.14 -17.28 -12.52
CA HIS A 187 -6.98 -17.99 -11.98
C HIS A 187 -7.14 -18.34 -10.49
N ASP A 188 -8.35 -18.28 -9.94
CA ASP A 188 -8.64 -18.51 -8.51
C ASP A 188 -7.73 -17.70 -7.56
N THR A 189 -7.29 -16.52 -8.00
CA THR A 189 -6.39 -15.65 -7.23
C THR A 189 -7.19 -14.73 -6.32
N PRO A 190 -6.96 -14.76 -4.99
CA PRO A 190 -7.64 -13.87 -4.06
C PRO A 190 -7.34 -12.40 -4.36
N ILE A 191 -8.35 -11.54 -4.21
CA ILE A 191 -8.25 -10.10 -4.43
C ILE A 191 -8.72 -9.33 -3.19
N SER A 192 -7.91 -8.38 -2.76
CA SER A 192 -8.29 -7.34 -1.78
C SER A 192 -8.36 -6.00 -2.49
N GLU A 193 -9.39 -5.21 -2.24
CA GLU A 193 -9.59 -3.92 -2.89
C GLU A 193 -9.54 -2.77 -1.88
N LEU A 194 -8.80 -1.72 -2.23
CA LEU A 194 -8.78 -0.46 -1.49
C LEU A 194 -9.24 0.66 -2.42
N GLU A 195 -10.38 1.24 -2.09
CA GLU A 195 -10.95 2.40 -2.74
C GLU A 195 -11.16 3.48 -1.65
N PRO A 196 -10.54 4.66 -1.78
CA PRO A 196 -10.66 5.72 -0.80
C PRO A 196 -12.06 6.31 -0.82
N GLU A 197 -12.48 6.85 0.32
CA GLU A 197 -13.77 7.55 0.42
C GLU A 197 -13.79 8.77 -0.54
N PRO A 198 -14.97 9.19 -1.02
CA PRO A 198 -15.09 10.35 -1.90
C PRO A 198 -14.35 11.58 -1.35
N GLY A 199 -13.65 12.30 -2.21
CA GLY A 199 -12.83 13.45 -1.84
C GLY A 199 -11.99 13.96 -3.01
N GLY A 200 -11.08 14.88 -2.73
CA GLY A 200 -10.06 15.34 -3.68
C GLY A 200 -8.95 14.32 -3.91
N GLU A 201 -8.14 14.54 -4.95
CA GLU A 201 -7.02 13.65 -5.31
C GLU A 201 -5.98 13.52 -4.18
N ILE A 202 -5.75 14.60 -3.42
CA ILE A 202 -4.80 14.61 -2.29
C ILE A 202 -5.35 13.79 -1.11
N GLU A 203 -6.65 13.85 -0.83
CA GLU A 203 -7.30 13.03 0.19
C GLU A 203 -7.26 11.54 -0.19
N ALA A 204 -7.53 11.23 -1.46
CA ALA A 204 -7.47 9.86 -1.97
C ALA A 204 -6.05 9.29 -1.87
N LEU A 205 -5.03 10.07 -2.23
CA LEU A 205 -3.62 9.70 -2.06
C LEU A 205 -3.27 9.48 -0.60
N ALA A 206 -3.69 10.39 0.28
CA ALA A 206 -3.46 10.31 1.71
C ALA A 206 -4.06 9.04 2.32
N GLU A 207 -5.31 8.72 1.99
CA GLU A 207 -5.98 7.52 2.49
C GLU A 207 -5.30 6.23 2.01
N LEU A 208 -5.01 6.12 0.71
CA LEU A 208 -4.33 4.93 0.17
C LEU A 208 -2.94 4.73 0.80
N ILE A 209 -2.16 5.81 0.94
CA ILE A 209 -0.84 5.74 1.59
C ILE A 209 -0.98 5.31 3.06
N ALA A 210 -1.88 5.94 3.82
CA ALA A 210 -2.01 5.66 5.24
C ALA A 210 -2.47 4.22 5.52
N VAL A 211 -3.48 3.72 4.80
CA VAL A 211 -3.96 2.34 4.97
C VAL A 211 -2.86 1.33 4.62
N THR A 212 -2.14 1.55 3.53
CA THR A 212 -1.06 0.65 3.09
C THR A 212 0.17 0.70 4.01
N ASP A 213 0.51 1.87 4.56
CA ASP A 213 1.57 2.03 5.56
C ASP A 213 1.23 1.29 6.86
N PHE A 214 0.00 1.45 7.38
CA PHE A 214 -0.45 0.66 8.53
C PHE A 214 -0.42 -0.84 8.24
N THR A 215 -0.83 -1.25 7.04
CA THR A 215 -0.81 -2.65 6.60
C THR A 215 0.61 -3.22 6.66
N ALA A 216 1.59 -2.51 6.08
CA ALA A 216 2.97 -2.95 6.08
C ALA A 216 3.57 -3.04 7.50
N VAL A 217 3.22 -2.09 8.38
CA VAL A 217 3.61 -2.14 9.80
C VAL A 217 3.02 -3.36 10.50
N TYR A 218 1.73 -3.63 10.32
CA TYR A 218 1.10 -4.81 10.93
C TYR A 218 1.66 -6.12 10.38
N LEU A 219 1.95 -6.19 9.08
CA LEU A 219 2.59 -7.34 8.48
C LEU A 219 4.00 -7.56 9.06
N ALA A 220 4.80 -6.51 9.21
CA ALA A 220 6.11 -6.58 9.82
C ALA A 220 6.06 -7.02 11.30
N LEU A 221 5.04 -6.61 12.04
CA LEU A 221 4.83 -7.07 13.42
C LEU A 221 4.42 -8.54 13.49
N ALA A 222 3.61 -9.00 12.54
CA ALA A 222 3.18 -10.39 12.47
C ALA A 222 4.32 -11.34 12.05
N SER A 223 5.24 -10.90 11.18
CA SER A 223 6.34 -11.72 10.68
C SER A 223 7.55 -11.81 11.62
N ARG A 224 7.66 -10.90 12.60
CA ARG A 224 8.72 -10.92 13.63
C ARG A 224 8.36 -11.75 14.87
N ALA A 225 7.11 -12.19 14.98
CA ALA A 225 6.58 -12.91 16.14
C ALA A 225 6.96 -14.40 16.15
#